data_AF-A0A382Y5H8-F1
#
_entry.id   AF-A0A382Y5H8-F1
#
_cell.length_a   1.000
_cell.length_b   1.000
_cell.length_c   1.000
_cell.angle_alpha   90.00
_cell.angle_beta   90.00
_cell.angle_gamma   90.00
#
_symmetry.space_group_name_H-M   'P 1'
#
loop_
_entity.id
_entity.type
_entity.pdbx_description
1 polymer ?
#
loop_
_entity_poly.entity_id
_entity_poly.type
_entity_poly.pdbx_seq_one_letter_code
_entity_poly.pdbx_strand_id
1 'polypeptide(L)' 'VSHDADLLFMFLLNGSAEFNCDQMDSELLTAGDSFIVPSSMKHSLSKCSKDMEVLEVALPAMFNTTHHTKGVR' A
#
# COMPACT_ATOMS: atom_id res chain seq x y z
N VAL A 1 3.79 10.56 -5.79
CA VAL A 1 4.40 9.42 -6.53
C VAL A 1 3.38 8.82 -7.48
N SER A 2 3.79 7.91 -8.37
CA SER A 2 2.93 7.11 -9.25
C SER A 2 3.63 5.78 -9.55
N HIS A 3 2.87 4.72 -9.87
CA HIS A 3 3.41 3.38 -10.18
C HIS A 3 2.84 2.86 -11.50
N ASP A 4 3.44 1.82 -12.04
CA ASP A 4 2.98 1.07 -13.22
C ASP A 4 2.38 -0.30 -12.88
N ALA A 5 2.43 -0.72 -11.61
CA ALA A 5 1.85 -1.99 -11.14
C ALA A 5 0.36 -2.15 -11.51
N ASP A 6 -0.04 -3.38 -11.81
CA ASP A 6 -1.42 -3.73 -12.17
C ASP A 6 -2.39 -3.48 -11.02
N LEU A 7 -1.92 -3.70 -9.79
CA LEU A 7 -2.64 -3.39 -8.57
C LEU A 7 -1.66 -2.88 -7.52
N LEU A 8 -1.96 -1.72 -6.95
CA LEU A 8 -1.34 -1.22 -5.73
C LEU A 8 -2.43 -1.06 -4.67
N PHE A 9 -2.43 -1.94 -3.69
CA PHE A 9 -3.33 -1.89 -2.54
C PHE A 9 -2.59 -1.36 -1.33
N MET A 10 -3.20 -0.40 -0.62
CA MET A 10 -2.69 0.16 0.62
C MET A 10 -3.71 -0.02 1.74
N PHE A 11 -3.21 -0.36 2.93
CA PHE A 11 -4.00 -0.51 4.16
C PHE A 11 -3.27 0.15 5.31
N LEU A 12 -3.92 1.08 6.04
CA LEU A 12 -3.33 1.70 7.21
C LEU A 12 -3.44 0.77 8.42
N LEU A 13 -2.30 0.32 8.93
CA LEU A 13 -2.21 -0.53 10.12
C LEU A 13 -2.36 0.28 11.40
N ASN A 14 -1.76 1.47 11.44
CA ASN A 14 -1.79 2.35 12.60
C ASN A 14 -1.67 3.83 12.19
N GLY A 15 -2.08 4.73 13.09
CA GLY A 15 -2.01 6.17 12.90
C GLY A 15 -3.00 6.73 11.88
N SER A 16 -2.61 7.83 11.23
CA SER A 16 -3.39 8.56 10.24
C SER A 16 -2.53 9.26 9.20
N ALA A 17 -3.10 9.55 8.02
CA ALA A 17 -2.53 10.43 7.00
C ALA A 17 -3.62 11.03 6.11
N GLU A 18 -3.33 12.16 5.47
CA GLU A 18 -4.16 12.68 4.39
C GLU A 18 -3.71 12.09 3.05
N PHE A 19 -4.62 11.42 2.35
CA PHE A 19 -4.43 10.97 1.00
C PHE A 19 -4.84 12.05 0.01
N ASN A 20 -3.95 12.34 -0.94
CA ASN A 20 -4.17 13.33 -1.99
C ASN A 20 -4.00 12.67 -3.35
N CYS A 21 -4.86 12.99 -4.31
CA CYS A 21 -4.68 12.61 -5.71
C CYS A 21 -5.39 13.60 -6.64
N ASP A 22 -5.12 13.52 -7.94
CA ASP A 22 -5.65 14.48 -8.92
C ASP A 22 -7.19 14.34 -9.16
N GLN A 23 -7.83 13.29 -8.65
CA GLN A 23 -9.20 12.90 -9.00
C GLN A 23 -10.25 13.21 -7.92
N MET A 24 -9.82 13.52 -6.70
CA MET A 24 -10.70 13.83 -5.56
C MET A 24 -10.02 14.79 -4.60
N ASP A 25 -10.82 15.44 -3.77
CA ASP A 25 -10.30 16.23 -2.66
C ASP A 25 -9.55 15.33 -1.67
N SER A 26 -8.65 15.93 -0.89
CA SER A 26 -7.86 15.19 0.09
C SER A 26 -8.75 14.50 1.11
N GLU A 27 -8.51 13.22 1.37
CA GLU A 27 -9.24 12.43 2.36
C GLU A 27 -8.36 12.06 3.54
N LEU A 28 -8.92 12.13 4.75
CA LEU A 28 -8.24 11.65 5.96
C LEU A 28 -8.40 10.13 6.04
N LEU A 29 -7.26 9.44 6.05
CA LEU A 29 -7.17 8.02 6.32
C LEU A 29 -6.74 7.78 7.77
N THR A 30 -7.30 6.73 8.36
CA THR A 30 -7.05 6.26 9.71
C THR A 30 -6.80 4.76 9.73
N ALA A 31 -6.33 4.23 10.86
CA ALA A 31 -6.11 2.80 11.03
C ALA A 31 -7.37 1.97 10.69
N GLY A 32 -7.20 0.98 9.82
CA GLY A 32 -8.29 0.15 9.28
C GLY A 32 -8.75 0.56 7.89
N ASP A 33 -8.43 1.77 7.41
CA ASP A 33 -8.79 2.22 6.07
C ASP A 33 -7.93 1.53 5.00
N SER A 34 -8.55 1.24 3.87
CA SER A 34 -7.93 0.55 2.74
C SER A 34 -8.35 1.15 1.42
N PHE A 35 -7.44 1.21 0.46
CA PHE A 35 -7.70 1.77 -0.86
C PHE A 35 -6.78 1.17 -1.91
N ILE A 36 -7.19 1.32 -3.18
CA ILE A 36 -6.39 0.92 -4.35
C ILE A 36 -5.95 2.20 -5.06
N VAL A 37 -4.69 2.26 -5.43
CA VAL A 37 -4.18 3.28 -6.35
C VAL A 37 -4.12 2.68 -7.76
N PRO A 38 -4.84 3.26 -8.73
CA PRO A 38 -4.72 2.88 -10.12
C PRO A 38 -3.33 3.17 -10.69
N SER A 39 -2.88 2.33 -11.64
CA SER A 39 -1.65 2.58 -12.40
C SER A 39 -1.64 3.99 -13.00
N SER A 40 -0.47 4.63 -12.95
CA SER A 40 -0.21 5.99 -13.40
C SER A 40 -0.95 7.11 -12.65
N MET A 41 -1.75 6.79 -11.62
CA MET A 41 -2.39 7.80 -10.78
C MET A 41 -1.33 8.50 -9.91
N LYS A 42 -1.26 9.83 -10.01
CA LYS A 42 -0.46 10.65 -9.10
C LYS A 42 -1.15 10.75 -7.75
N HIS A 43 -0.43 10.41 -6.70
CA HIS A 43 -0.93 10.49 -5.34
C HIS A 43 0.16 10.85 -4.32
N SER A 44 -0.23 11.32 -3.14
CA SER A 44 0.67 11.51 -2.00
C SER A 44 -0.04 11.33 -0.67
N LEU A 45 0.67 10.78 0.31
CA LEU A 45 0.28 10.81 1.72
C LEU A 45 0.96 12.02 2.40
N SER A 46 0.18 12.85 3.09
CA SER A 46 0.65 14.05 3.80
C SER A 46 0.10 14.10 5.22
N LYS A 47 0.64 15.02 6.04
CA LYS A 47 0.26 15.18 7.47
C LYS A 47 0.24 13.85 8.24
N CYS A 48 1.19 12.97 7.94
CA CYS A 48 1.28 11.66 8.55
C CYS A 48 1.50 11.80 10.06
N SER A 49 0.69 11.07 10.83
CA SER A 49 0.93 10.88 12.26
C SER A 49 2.30 10.25 12.53
N LYS A 50 2.83 10.44 13.74
CA LYS A 50 4.18 9.95 14.10
C LYS A 50 4.27 8.43 14.11
N ASP A 51 3.16 7.75 14.39
CA ASP A 51 3.02 6.31 14.53
C ASP A 51 2.35 5.66 13.29
N MET A 52 2.34 6.36 12.16
CA MET A 52 1.75 5.85 10.93
C MET A 52 2.47 4.60 10.45
N GLU A 53 1.70 3.53 10.23
CA GLU A 53 2.16 2.30 9.60
C GLU A 53 1.20 1.92 8.46
N VAL A 54 1.75 1.58 7.30
CA VAL A 54 0.98 1.18 6.11
C VAL A 54 1.48 -0.15 5.58
N LEU A 55 0.55 -1.03 5.25
CA LEU A 55 0.80 -2.24 4.46
C LEU A 55 0.55 -1.91 2.99
N GLU A 56 1.58 -2.08 2.16
CA GLU A 56 1.51 -1.92 0.72
C GLU A 56 1.64 -3.29 0.04
N VAL A 57 0.71 -3.59 -0.88
CA VAL A 57 0.70 -4.83 -1.67
C VAL A 57 0.63 -4.46 -3.15
N ALA A 58 1.70 -4.77 -3.88
CA ALA A 58 1.80 -4.54 -5.32
C ALA A 58 1.73 -5.87 -6.10
N LEU A 59 1.00 -5.89 -7.22
CA LEU A 59 0.92 -7.01 -8.15
C LEU A 59 1.31 -6.60 -9.58
N PRO A 60 1.89 -7.53 -10.37
CA PRO A 60 2.24 -8.89 -9.98
C PRO A 60 3.52 -8.93 -9.12
N ALA A 61 3.46 -9.61 -7.98
CA ALA A 61 4.66 -9.97 -7.23
C ALA A 61 5.29 -11.19 -7.93
N MET A 62 6.03 -10.97 -9.01
CA MET A 62 6.59 -12.09 -9.79
C MET A 62 7.75 -12.76 -9.03
N PHE A 63 7.48 -13.90 -8.38
CA PHE A 63 8.48 -14.77 -7.76
C PHE A 63 8.13 -16.25 -7.89
N ASN A 64 9.17 -17.09 -7.93
CA ASN A 64 9.04 -18.54 -7.79
C ASN A 64 9.37 -18.95 -6.36
N THR A 65 8.49 -19.70 -5.71
CA THR A 65 8.75 -20.26 -4.37
C THR A 65 9.12 -21.73 -4.50
N THR A 66 10.31 -22.10 -4.02
CA THR A 66 10.72 -23.51 -3.90
C THR A 66 10.72 -23.90 -2.43
N HIS A 67 9.91 -24.89 -2.06
CA HIS A 67 9.84 -25.42 -0.71
C HIS A 67 10.83 -26.57 -0.53
N HIS A 68 11.67 -26.51 0.50
CA HIS A 68 12.59 -27.59 0.86
C HIS A 68 12.07 -28.34 2.08
N THR A 69 11.99 -29.67 2.01
CA THR A 69 11.69 -30.52 3.16
C THR A 69 12.83 -30.46 4.16
N LYS A 70 12.53 -30.17 5.43
CA LYS A 70 13.50 -30.30 6.53
C LYS A 70 13.87 -31.78 6.64
N GLY A 71 15.11 -32.13 6.29
CA GLY A 71 15.60 -33.50 6.37
C GLY A 71 15.43 -34.01 7.80
N VAL A 72 14.60 -35.04 7.97
CA VAL A 72 14.53 -35.80 9.23
C VAL A 72 15.65 -36.83 9.16
N ARG A 73 16.60 -36.73 10.08
CA ARG A 73 17.60 -37.76 10.33
C ARG A 73 16.96 -38.92 11.10
#